data_AF-I0KZ64-F1
#
_entry.id   AF-I0KZ64-F1
#
_cell.length_a   1.000
_cell.length_b   1.000
_cell.length_c   1.000
_cell.angle_alpha   90.00
_cell.angle_beta   90.00
_cell.angle_gamma   90.00
#
_symmetry.space_group_name_H-M   'P 1'
#
loop_
_entity.id
_entity.type
_entity.pdbx_description
1 polymer ?
#
loop_
_entity_poly.entity_id
_entity_poly.type
_entity_poly.pdbx_seq_one_letter_code
_entity_poly.pdbx_strand_id
1 'polypeptide(L)' 'MVVSNSVDAFTTCRPGKDVSEKFRNYAAAAGTLEPRFRPVGIMRRYQRGEDGRWHDALLIDLLADDLTE' A
#
# COMPACT_ATOMS: atom_id res chain seq x y z
N MET A 1 9.70 -1.60 -0.28
CA MET A 1 9.16 -1.88 1.06
C MET A 1 7.69 -2.29 0.92
N VAL A 2 7.27 -3.45 1.42
CA VAL A 2 5.83 -3.81 1.36
C VAL A 2 5.16 -3.25 2.61
N VAL A 3 4.28 -2.27 2.44
CA VAL A 3 3.53 -1.72 3.58
C VAL A 3 2.23 -2.49 3.75
N SER A 4 2.19 -3.31 4.79
CA SER A 4 0.96 -3.91 5.32
C SER A 4 0.76 -3.33 6.72
N ASN A 5 0.10 -2.17 6.82
CA ASN A 5 -0.30 -1.65 8.14
C ASN A 5 -1.60 -2.33 8.57
N SER A 6 -1.55 -3.02 9.71
CA SER A 6 -2.65 -3.83 10.26
C SER A 6 -3.67 -3.04 11.08
N VAL A 7 -3.83 -1.74 10.83
CA VAL A 7 -4.82 -0.93 11.52
C VAL A 7 -5.68 -0.24 10.46
N ASP A 8 -6.86 -0.83 10.22
CA ASP A 8 -8.03 -0.30 9.51
C ASP A 8 -8.00 -0.07 7.97
N ALA A 9 -6.93 -0.44 7.25
CA ALA A 9 -6.94 -0.38 5.77
C ALA A 9 -7.63 -1.59 5.08
N PHE A 10 -8.05 -2.60 5.84
CA PHE A 10 -8.68 -3.81 5.30
C PHE A 10 -10.16 -3.64 4.89
N THR A 11 -10.85 -2.59 5.36
CA THR A 11 -12.32 -2.56 5.25
C THR A 11 -12.84 -2.01 3.91
N THR A 12 -12.04 -1.43 3.00
CA THR A 12 -12.64 -0.86 1.76
C THR A 12 -11.85 -0.92 0.45
N CYS A 13 -10.61 -1.43 0.40
CA CYS A 13 -9.97 -1.61 -0.91
C CYS A 13 -10.61 -2.79 -1.66
N ARG A 14 -11.68 -2.51 -2.41
CA ARG A 14 -12.37 -3.47 -3.29
C ARG A 14 -11.35 -4.17 -4.20
N PRO A 15 -11.57 -5.45 -4.55
CA PRO A 15 -10.78 -6.12 -5.58
C PRO A 15 -10.79 -5.31 -6.89
N GLY A 16 -9.65 -5.27 -7.59
CA GLY A 16 -9.58 -4.65 -8.92
C GLY A 16 -9.30 -3.15 -8.98
N LYS A 17 -9.01 -2.48 -7.86
CA LYS A 17 -8.50 -1.08 -7.91
C LYS A 17 -7.13 -0.99 -8.59
N ASP A 18 -6.81 0.19 -9.13
CA ASP A 18 -5.51 0.52 -9.71
C ASP A 18 -4.51 1.07 -8.68
N VAL A 19 -3.25 1.22 -9.12
CA VAL A 19 -2.11 1.61 -8.28
C VAL A 19 -2.32 3.01 -7.66
N SER A 20 -2.79 3.96 -8.47
CA SER A 20 -2.99 5.36 -8.07
C SER A 20 -4.09 5.50 -7.01
N GLU A 21 -5.19 4.75 -7.15
CA GLU A 21 -6.27 4.77 -6.18
C GLU A 21 -5.85 4.14 -4.85
N LYS A 22 -5.15 2.99 -4.89
CA LYS A 22 -4.59 2.37 -3.67
C LYS A 22 -3.60 3.29 -2.96
N PHE A 23 -2.77 4.03 -3.72
CA PHE A 23 -1.82 4.98 -3.15
C PHE A 23 -2.50 6.15 -2.44
N ARG A 24 -3.58 6.72 -3.01
CA ARG A 24 -4.36 7.78 -2.34
C ARG A 24 -4.97 7.31 -1.02
N ASN A 25 -5.52 6.10 -0.99
CA ASN A 25 -6.09 5.54 0.25
C ASN A 25 -5.01 5.35 1.32
N TYR A 26 -3.83 4.87 0.93
CA TYR A 26 -2.69 4.72 1.82
C TYR A 26 -2.22 6.07 2.36
N ALA A 27 -2.06 7.08 1.51
CA ALA A 27 -1.68 8.44 1.92
C ALA A 27 -2.70 9.05 2.89
N ALA A 28 -4.00 8.85 2.65
CA ALA A 28 -5.06 9.30 3.55
C ALA A 28 -5.00 8.61 4.92
N ALA A 29 -4.77 7.29 4.96
CA ALA A 29 -4.64 6.54 6.20
C ALA A 29 -3.35 6.88 6.98
N ALA A 30 -2.25 7.17 6.27
CA ALA A 30 -0.98 7.54 6.87
C ALA A 30 -0.94 9.00 7.37
N GLY A 31 -1.93 9.83 7.01
CA GLY A 31 -1.96 11.27 7.33
C GLY A 31 -1.00 12.11 6.51
N THR A 32 0.19 11.59 6.21
CA THR A 32 1.21 12.14 5.30
C THR A 32 2.06 11.01 4.74
N LEU A 33 2.33 11.04 3.43
CA LEU A 33 3.40 10.24 2.83
C LEU A 33 4.60 11.13 2.58
N GLU A 34 5.78 10.69 3.01
CA GLU A 34 7.02 11.32 2.56
C GLU A 34 7.07 11.28 1.02
N PRO A 35 7.45 12.38 0.36
CA PRO A 35 7.47 12.47 -1.11
C PRO A 35 8.42 11.46 -1.77
N ARG A 36 9.27 10.84 -0.97
CA ARG A 36 10.28 9.84 -1.35
C ARG A 36 9.69 8.45 -1.61
N PHE A 37 8.42 8.24 -1.27
CA PHE A 37 7.71 7.00 -1.53
C PHE A 37 7.06 7.00 -2.91
N ARG A 38 7.42 6.00 -3.73
CA ARG A 38 6.93 5.89 -5.11
C ARG A 38 6.04 4.67 -5.28
N PRO A 39 4.79 4.79 -5.77
CA PRO A 39 3.95 3.63 -6.02
C PRO A 39 4.42 2.87 -7.26
N VAL A 40 4.69 1.57 -7.12
CA VAL A 40 5.24 0.73 -8.20
C VAL A 40 4.21 -0.22 -8.79
N GLY A 41 3.31 -0.74 -7.97
CA GLY A 41 2.40 -1.78 -8.47
C GLY A 41 1.44 -2.33 -7.43
N ILE A 42 0.62 -3.28 -7.88
CA ILE A 42 -0.27 -4.04 -7.00
C ILE A 42 0.18 -5.49 -6.98
N MET A 43 0.38 -6.02 -5.78
CA MET A 43 0.55 -7.46 -5.57
C MET A 43 -0.81 -8.07 -5.30
N ARG A 44 -1.32 -8.82 -6.28
CA ARG A 44 -2.67 -9.40 -6.22
C ARG A 44 -2.70 -10.61 -5.29
N ARG A 45 -3.72 -10.68 -4.41
CA ARG A 45 -3.90 -11.77 -3.43
C ARG A 45 -2.61 -12.07 -2.65
N TYR A 46 -1.95 -11.03 -2.17
CA TYR A 46 -0.65 -11.14 -1.51
C TYR A 46 -0.75 -11.62 -0.07
N GLN A 47 -1.76 -11.13 0.66
CA GLN A 47 -1.94 -11.45 2.08
C GLN A 47 -3.27 -12.15 2.30
N ARG A 48 -3.26 -13.12 3.21
CA ARG A 48 -4.47 -13.75 3.72
C ARG A 48 -4.81 -13.14 5.10
N GLY A 49 -6.00 -12.57 5.22
CA GLY A 49 -6.50 -12.01 6.47
C GLY A 49 -6.87 -13.12 7.47
N GLU A 50 -7.07 -12.74 8.73
CA GLU A 50 -7.58 -13.64 9.77
C GLU A 50 -8.99 -14.16 9.45
N ASP A 51 -9.76 -13.41 8.65
CA ASP A 51 -11.04 -13.81 8.08
C ASP A 51 -10.92 -14.81 6.92
N GLY A 52 -9.70 -15.22 6.57
CA GLY A 52 -9.39 -16.17 5.52
C GLY A 52 -9.47 -15.61 4.11
N ARG A 53 -9.78 -14.32 3.92
CA ARG A 53 -9.87 -13.66 2.61
C ARG A 53 -8.50 -13.25 2.09
N TRP A 54 -8.39 -13.16 0.78
CA TRP A 54 -7.18 -12.68 0.10
C TRP A 54 -7.27 -11.18 -0.16
N HIS A 55 -6.16 -10.49 0.07
CA HIS A 55 -6.07 -9.05 -0.07
C HIS A 55 -4.92 -8.66 -1.01
N ASP A 56 -5.22 -7.65 -1.83
CA ASP A 56 -4.23 -7.03 -2.70
C ASP A 56 -3.41 -6.01 -1.92
N ALA A 57 -2.09 -6.08 -2.03
CA ALA A 57 -1.16 -5.14 -1.40
C ALA A 57 -0.65 -4.10 -2.41
N LEU A 58 -0.39 -2.89 -1.93
CA LEU A 58 0.31 -1.85 -2.68
C LEU A 58 1.82 -2.04 -2.53
N LEU A 59 2.53 -2.07 -3.66
CA LEU A 59 3.98 -2.06 -3.67
C LEU A 59 4.47 -0.62 -3.76
N ILE A 60 5.28 -0.23 -2.78
CA ILE A 60 5.90 1.09 -2.70
C ILE A 60 7.43 0.91 -2.69
N ASP A 61 8.09 1.75 -3.46
CA ASP A 61 9.54 1.84 -3.48
C ASP A 61 10.02 3.06 -2.70
N LEU A 62 11.22 2.93 -2.16
CA LEU A 62 12.01 3.96 -1.51
C LEU A 62 13.43 3.76 -2.00
N LEU A 63 13.91 4.64 -2.88
CA LEU A 63 15.24 4.50 -3.45
C LEU A 63 16.29 4.90 -2.41
N ALA A 64 17.45 4.24 -2.47
CA ALA A 64 18.57 4.53 -1.57
C ALA A 64 19.05 5.99 -1.71
N ASP A 65 19.06 6.53 -2.93
CA ASP A 65 19.42 7.92 -3.19
C ASP A 65 18.46 8.91 -2.55
N ASP A 66 17.21 8.52 -2.33
CA ASP A 66 16.28 9.38 -1.61
C ASP A 66 16.72 9.48 -0.12
N LEU A 67 17.45 8.50 0.47
CA LEU A 67 17.81 8.45 1.92
C LEU A 67 18.95 9.36 2.35
N THR A 68 19.69 9.95 1.42
CA THR A 68 20.97 10.59 1.70
C THR A 68 20.94 12.12 1.77
N GLU A 69 19.77 12.74 1.93
CA GLU A 69 19.60 14.19 2.15
C GLU A 69 19.14 14.54 3.58
#